data_AF-A0A519YQB8-F1
#
_entry.id   AF-A0A519YQB8-F1
#
_cell.length_a   1.000
_cell.length_b   1.000
_cell.length_c   1.000
_cell.angle_alpha   90.00
_cell.angle_beta   90.00
_cell.angle_gamma   90.00
#
_symmetry.space_group_name_H-M   'P 1'
#
loop_
_entity.id
_entity.type
_entity.pdbx_description
1 polymer ?
#
loop_
_entity_poly.entity_id
_entity_poly.type
_entity_poly.pdbx_seq_one_letter_code
_entity_poly.pdbx_strand_id
1 'polypeptide(L)'
;VKSLIKAGAAALHIEDQVSAKRCGHRPGKEVVSKEEMVDRLKAAADARYDEGFVIGARTDAFANEGLESTIERAIAYKEAGADFIFAEAVPDLSYYQKFVDATGVPVLANITEFGMIPLYSVEELKAAGVGLILYPLSAFRAANKAALNVYEHIRQDGTQKNVVDTMQTREELYKSIGYHDYEQKIDNLFKKNKDVE
;
A
#
# COMPACT_ATOMS: atom_id res chain seq x y z
N VAL A 1 15.80 2.50 -3.94
CA VAL A 1 15.46 3.90 -3.56
C VAL A 1 15.55 4.84 -4.75
N LYS A 2 16.75 5.16 -5.27
CA LYS A 2 16.94 6.14 -6.37
C LYS A 2 16.00 5.95 -7.57
N SER A 3 15.82 4.71 -8.04
CA SER A 3 14.92 4.42 -9.17
C SER A 3 13.45 4.68 -8.86
N LEU A 4 12.99 4.45 -7.62
CA LEU A 4 11.61 4.71 -7.20
C LEU A 4 11.34 6.22 -7.12
N ILE A 5 12.29 6.98 -6.56
CA ILE A 5 12.22 8.45 -6.56
C ILE A 5 12.17 8.96 -8.00
N LYS A 6 13.07 8.49 -8.87
CA LYS A 6 13.08 8.86 -10.30
C LYS A 6 11.77 8.52 -11.03
N ALA A 7 11.10 7.44 -10.63
CA ALA A 7 9.82 7.02 -11.20
C ALA A 7 8.61 7.82 -10.66
N GLY A 8 8.81 8.69 -9.67
CA GLY A 8 7.75 9.50 -9.07
C GLY A 8 7.01 8.85 -7.91
N ALA A 9 7.56 7.78 -7.31
CA ALA A 9 7.01 7.23 -6.08
C ALA A 9 7.23 8.21 -4.91
N ALA A 10 6.23 8.36 -4.03
CA ALA A 10 6.34 9.21 -2.84
C ALA A 10 6.98 8.49 -1.64
N ALA A 11 6.84 7.15 -1.60
CA ALA A 11 7.33 6.36 -0.48
C ALA A 11 7.69 4.93 -0.92
N LEU A 12 8.42 4.23 -0.07
CA LEU A 12 8.58 2.77 -0.10
C LEU A 12 8.53 2.20 1.30
N HIS A 13 8.38 0.89 1.42
CA HIS A 13 8.74 0.17 2.64
C HIS A 13 9.69 -1.00 2.31
N ILE A 14 10.59 -1.31 3.23
CA ILE A 14 11.51 -2.46 3.15
C ILE A 14 11.17 -3.39 4.32
N GLU A 15 11.26 -4.69 4.12
CA GLU A 15 10.91 -5.68 5.15
C GLU A 15 12.11 -6.51 5.62
N ASP A 16 12.01 -7.02 6.84
CA ASP A 16 13.03 -7.85 7.50
C ASP A 16 12.93 -9.34 7.18
N GLN A 17 12.15 -9.76 6.18
CA GLN A 17 12.16 -11.16 5.76
C GLN A 17 13.48 -11.56 5.06
N VAL A 18 13.82 -12.85 5.18
CA VAL A 18 14.85 -13.50 4.36
C VAL A 18 14.49 -13.44 2.86
N SER A 19 15.46 -13.69 1.99
CA SER A 19 15.21 -13.82 0.55
C SER A 19 14.32 -15.04 0.26
N ALA A 20 13.45 -14.95 -0.75
CA ALA A 20 12.24 -15.81 -0.95
C ALA A 20 11.07 -15.51 0.01
N LYS A 21 10.68 -14.23 0.02
CA LYS A 21 9.66 -13.63 0.87
C LYS A 21 8.30 -14.31 0.75
N ARG A 22 7.56 -14.36 1.86
CA ARG A 22 6.18 -14.85 1.95
C ARG A 22 5.24 -13.72 2.35
N CYS A 23 3.96 -13.86 1.99
CA CYS A 23 2.92 -12.96 2.47
C CYS A 23 2.87 -12.96 4.01
N GLY A 24 2.76 -11.78 4.63
CA GLY A 24 2.75 -11.59 6.08
C GLY A 24 1.65 -12.35 6.83
N HIS A 25 0.57 -12.76 6.14
CA HIS A 25 -0.52 -13.55 6.72
C HIS A 25 -0.38 -15.07 6.53
N ARG A 26 0.77 -15.57 6.06
CA ARG A 26 1.05 -17.01 5.92
C ARG A 26 2.05 -17.51 6.97
N PRO A 27 1.99 -18.78 7.40
CA PRO A 27 2.94 -19.37 8.35
C PRO A 27 4.34 -19.61 7.73
N GLY A 28 5.33 -19.82 8.60
CA GLY A 28 6.71 -20.14 8.22
C GLY A 28 7.44 -18.98 7.58
N LYS A 29 7.24 -17.77 8.10
CA LYS A 29 8.04 -16.59 7.75
C LYS A 29 9.36 -16.68 8.49
N GLU A 30 10.43 -16.23 7.86
CA GLU A 30 11.75 -16.13 8.49
C GLU A 30 12.20 -14.69 8.34
N VAL A 31 12.68 -14.11 9.44
CA VAL A 31 13.21 -12.75 9.48
C VAL A 31 14.72 -12.79 9.64
N VAL A 32 15.40 -11.83 9.03
CA VAL A 32 16.84 -11.63 9.20
C VAL A 32 17.15 -11.08 10.59
N SER A 33 18.44 -11.03 10.92
CA SER A 33 18.87 -10.38 12.16
C SER A 33 18.47 -8.90 12.17
N LYS A 34 18.33 -8.34 13.38
CA LYS A 34 18.03 -6.92 13.56
C LYS A 34 19.09 -6.05 12.88
N GLU A 35 20.36 -6.45 12.99
CA GLU A 35 21.51 -5.76 12.44
C GLU A 35 21.48 -5.74 10.91
N GLU A 36 21.12 -6.86 10.27
CA GLU A 36 21.01 -6.91 8.81
C GLU A 36 19.89 -5.98 8.30
N MET A 37 18.73 -5.95 8.96
CA MET A 37 17.67 -5.03 8.57
C MET A 37 18.05 -3.56 8.82
N VAL A 38 18.77 -3.27 9.90
CA VAL A 38 19.34 -1.93 10.15
C VAL A 38 20.28 -1.51 9.02
N ASP A 39 21.13 -2.41 8.53
CA ASP A 39 22.03 -2.12 7.39
C ASP A 39 21.24 -1.83 6.09
N ARG A 40 20.17 -2.59 5.83
CA ARG A 40 19.26 -2.34 4.69
C ARG A 40 18.63 -0.95 4.77
N LEU A 41 18.18 -0.54 5.96
CA LEU A 41 17.55 0.77 6.18
C LEU A 41 18.56 1.91 6.05
N LYS A 42 19.75 1.78 6.62
CA LYS A 42 20.83 2.77 6.47
C LYS A 42 21.22 2.95 5.00
N ALA A 43 21.36 1.86 4.24
CA ALA A 43 21.63 1.93 2.81
C ALA A 43 20.47 2.58 2.03
N ALA A 44 19.23 2.36 2.46
CA ALA A 44 18.07 3.02 1.85
C ALA A 44 18.04 4.53 2.14
N ALA A 45 18.32 4.92 3.39
CA ALA A 45 18.40 6.31 3.82
C ALA A 45 19.56 7.06 3.11
N ASP A 46 20.74 6.46 2.99
CA ASP A 46 21.88 7.03 2.24
C ASP A 46 21.54 7.24 0.74
N ALA A 47 20.76 6.33 0.16
CA ALA A 47 20.35 6.43 -1.24
C ALA A 47 19.21 7.44 -1.49
N ARG A 48 18.62 8.05 -0.46
CA ARG A 48 17.54 9.04 -0.57
C ARG A 48 18.11 10.41 -0.94
N TYR A 49 17.87 10.83 -2.18
CA TYR A 49 18.29 12.15 -2.68
C TYR A 49 17.17 13.21 -2.68
N ASP A 50 15.93 12.82 -2.34
CA ASP A 50 14.77 13.70 -2.22
C ASP A 50 14.28 13.66 -0.76
N GLU A 51 14.30 14.80 -0.08
CA GLU A 51 13.89 14.93 1.32
C GLU A 51 12.39 14.68 1.53
N GLY A 52 11.57 14.83 0.48
CA GLY A 52 10.15 14.50 0.52
C GLY A 52 9.85 13.00 0.42
N PHE A 53 10.85 12.17 0.10
CA PHE A 53 10.67 10.73 -0.08
C PHE A 53 10.69 9.96 1.25
N VAL A 54 9.64 9.16 1.49
CA VAL A 54 9.43 8.48 2.78
C VAL A 54 9.89 7.01 2.72
N ILE A 55 10.61 6.56 3.74
CA ILE A 55 11.10 5.18 3.88
C ILE A 55 10.45 4.51 5.11
N GLY A 56 9.63 3.49 4.87
CA GLY A 56 9.06 2.66 5.93
C GLY A 56 9.86 1.41 6.22
N ALA A 57 9.87 0.98 7.48
CA ALA A 57 10.35 -0.33 7.88
C ALA A 57 9.18 -1.25 8.21
N ARG A 58 9.05 -2.34 7.45
CA ARG A 58 8.10 -3.42 7.70
C ARG A 58 8.77 -4.51 8.52
N THR A 59 8.12 -4.96 9.58
CA THR A 59 8.58 -6.11 10.36
C THR A 59 7.55 -7.22 10.38
N ASP A 60 8.00 -8.44 10.08
CA ASP A 60 7.19 -9.65 10.13
C ASP A 60 7.47 -10.50 11.38
N ALA A 61 8.28 -9.99 12.31
CA ALA A 61 8.79 -10.69 13.48
C ALA A 61 7.71 -11.08 14.51
N PHE A 62 6.60 -10.34 14.57
CA PHE A 62 5.58 -10.51 15.61
C PHE A 62 5.10 -11.95 15.79
N ALA A 63 4.86 -12.66 14.68
CA ALA A 63 4.33 -14.01 14.69
C ALA A 63 5.30 -15.05 15.29
N ASN A 64 6.62 -14.80 15.22
CA ASN A 64 7.64 -15.76 15.61
C ASN A 64 8.38 -15.35 16.90
N GLU A 65 8.63 -14.06 17.07
CA GLU A 65 9.49 -13.51 18.13
C GLU A 65 8.67 -12.78 19.21
N GLY A 66 7.38 -12.54 18.96
CA GLY A 66 6.47 -11.88 19.90
C GLY A 66 6.60 -10.36 19.93
N LEU A 67 5.77 -9.73 20.77
CA LEU A 67 5.59 -8.28 20.83
C LEU A 67 6.89 -7.53 21.19
N GLU A 68 7.53 -7.88 22.31
CA GLU A 68 8.67 -7.12 22.85
C GLU A 68 9.85 -7.10 21.87
N SER A 69 10.20 -8.26 21.30
CA SER A 69 11.26 -8.35 20.29
C SER A 69 10.94 -7.54 19.03
N THR A 70 9.66 -7.53 18.62
CA THR A 70 9.21 -6.74 17.46
C THR A 70 9.27 -5.23 17.75
N ILE A 71 8.98 -4.80 18.99
CA ILE A 71 9.12 -3.40 19.41
C ILE A 71 10.60 -2.99 19.41
N GLU A 72 11.50 -3.82 19.94
CA GLU A 72 12.94 -3.55 19.91
C GLU A 72 13.47 -3.39 18.48
N ARG A 73 13.01 -4.23 17.56
CA ARG A 73 13.29 -4.10 16.12
C ARG A 73 12.76 -2.77 15.58
N ALA A 74 11.50 -2.43 15.85
CA ALA A 74 10.89 -1.19 15.38
C ALA A 74 11.63 0.07 15.86
N ILE A 75 12.09 0.09 17.11
CA ILE A 75 12.92 1.17 17.66
C ILE A 75 14.24 1.26 16.87
N ALA A 76 14.95 0.14 16.71
CA ALA A 76 16.21 0.12 15.97
C ALA A 76 16.03 0.53 14.50
N TYR A 77 14.90 0.17 13.88
CA TYR A 77 14.60 0.52 12.49
C TYR A 77 14.33 2.02 12.34
N LYS A 78 13.61 2.63 13.29
CA LYS A 78 13.47 4.09 13.39
C LYS A 78 14.83 4.78 13.51
N GLU A 79 15.68 4.32 14.43
CA GLU A 79 17.03 4.87 14.61
C GLU A 79 17.92 4.70 13.36
N ALA A 80 17.66 3.69 12.54
CA ALA A 80 18.33 3.46 11.26
C ALA A 80 17.80 4.33 10.10
N GLY A 81 16.81 5.19 10.35
CA GLY A 81 16.28 6.15 9.36
C GLY A 81 14.93 5.77 8.76
N ALA A 82 14.16 4.87 9.38
CA ALA A 82 12.77 4.63 8.99
C ALA A 82 11.86 5.78 9.48
N ASP A 83 11.07 6.33 8.57
CA ASP A 83 10.14 7.43 8.82
C ASP A 83 8.75 6.93 9.32
N PHE A 84 8.43 5.66 9.08
CA PHE A 84 7.26 4.98 9.63
C PHE A 84 7.52 3.50 9.84
N ILE A 85 6.72 2.87 10.71
CA ILE A 85 6.78 1.44 10.98
C ILE A 85 5.54 0.75 10.44
N PHE A 86 5.72 -0.32 9.67
CA PHE A 86 4.68 -1.25 9.31
C PHE A 86 4.84 -2.52 10.15
N ALA A 87 4.12 -2.59 11.26
CA ALA A 87 4.06 -3.79 12.10
C ALA A 87 3.05 -4.78 11.50
N GLU A 88 3.54 -5.85 10.87
CA GLU A 88 2.68 -6.83 10.20
C GLU A 88 2.10 -7.84 11.19
N ALA A 89 0.87 -8.31 10.90
CA ALA A 89 0.19 -9.36 11.66
C ALA A 89 0.00 -9.08 13.17
N VAL A 90 -0.09 -7.81 13.56
CA VAL A 90 -0.45 -7.41 14.93
C VAL A 90 -1.93 -7.73 15.17
N PRO A 91 -2.26 -8.64 16.11
CA PRO A 91 -3.61 -9.20 16.20
C PRO A 91 -4.61 -8.29 16.94
N ASP A 92 -4.14 -7.34 17.73
CA ASP A 92 -4.96 -6.56 18.67
C ASP A 92 -4.64 -5.07 18.58
N LEU A 93 -5.69 -4.23 18.67
CA LEU A 93 -5.56 -2.77 18.67
C LEU A 93 -4.63 -2.24 19.76
N SER A 94 -4.67 -2.85 20.95
CA SER A 94 -3.87 -2.43 22.10
C SER A 94 -2.35 -2.51 21.87
N TYR A 95 -1.91 -3.33 20.91
CA TYR A 95 -0.50 -3.43 20.57
C TYR A 95 -0.02 -2.29 19.68
N TYR A 96 -0.88 -1.73 18.82
CA TYR A 96 -0.49 -0.59 17.97
C TYR A 96 -0.02 0.60 18.81
N GLN A 97 -0.72 0.93 19.89
CA GLN A 97 -0.33 2.02 20.78
C GLN A 97 1.08 1.81 21.35
N LYS A 98 1.45 0.57 21.70
CA LYS A 98 2.80 0.27 22.19
C LYS A 98 3.89 0.54 21.15
N PHE A 99 3.64 0.23 19.87
CA PHE A 99 4.56 0.59 18.79
C PHE A 99 4.64 2.11 18.60
N VAL A 100 3.52 2.80 18.68
CA VAL A 100 3.45 4.26 18.56
C VAL A 100 4.24 4.92 19.70
N ASP A 101 4.01 4.51 20.94
CA ASP A 101 4.68 5.04 22.13
C ASP A 101 6.19 4.77 22.11
N ALA A 102 6.59 3.56 21.71
CA ALA A 102 7.99 3.16 21.67
C ALA A 102 8.79 3.85 20.56
N THR A 103 8.18 4.02 19.38
CA THR A 103 8.89 4.51 18.19
C THR A 103 8.70 6.01 17.98
N GLY A 104 7.57 6.60 18.37
CA GLY A 104 7.25 8.01 18.16
C GLY A 104 7.14 8.43 16.69
N VAL A 105 7.07 7.48 15.76
CA VAL A 105 6.82 7.70 14.34
C VAL A 105 5.47 7.07 13.95
N PRO A 106 4.85 7.46 12.81
CA PRO A 106 3.62 6.85 12.37
C PRO A 106 3.75 5.33 12.26
N VAL A 107 2.75 4.62 12.80
CA VAL A 107 2.60 3.18 12.61
C VAL A 107 1.51 2.93 11.57
N LEU A 108 1.79 2.03 10.63
CA LEU A 108 0.89 1.58 9.59
C LEU A 108 0.18 0.30 10.01
N ALA A 109 -1.16 0.32 9.95
CA ALA A 109 -2.00 -0.86 10.08
C ALA A 109 -2.40 -1.39 8.69
N ASN A 110 -2.11 -2.66 8.43
CA ASN A 110 -2.49 -3.35 7.20
C ASN A 110 -3.83 -4.06 7.37
N ILE A 111 -4.89 -3.47 6.83
CA ILE A 111 -6.27 -3.96 6.91
C ILE A 111 -6.60 -4.68 5.60
N THR A 112 -6.01 -5.87 5.41
CA THR A 112 -6.34 -6.75 4.29
C THR A 112 -7.42 -7.76 4.67
N GLU A 113 -8.28 -8.08 3.70
CA GLU A 113 -9.31 -9.10 3.87
C GLU A 113 -8.72 -10.51 3.86
N PHE A 114 -9.48 -11.45 4.43
CA PHE A 114 -9.15 -12.88 4.45
C PHE A 114 -7.81 -13.21 5.12
N GLY A 115 -7.37 -12.35 6.04
CA GLY A 115 -6.19 -12.52 6.87
C GLY A 115 -6.53 -12.91 8.30
N MET A 116 -5.56 -12.69 9.20
CA MET A 116 -5.68 -12.99 10.63
C MET A 116 -6.13 -11.79 11.48
N ILE A 117 -6.06 -10.58 10.93
CA ILE A 117 -6.37 -9.33 11.64
C ILE A 117 -7.85 -8.99 11.41
N PRO A 118 -8.61 -8.59 12.46
CA PRO A 118 -9.95 -8.03 12.29
C PRO A 118 -9.97 -6.80 11.38
N LEU A 119 -11.10 -6.56 10.72
CA LEU A 119 -11.30 -5.41 9.84
C LEU A 119 -11.67 -4.16 10.65
N TYR A 120 -10.68 -3.61 11.36
CA TYR A 120 -10.87 -2.42 12.19
C TYR A 120 -11.25 -1.18 11.37
N SER A 121 -12.07 -0.32 11.96
CA SER A 121 -12.46 0.97 11.38
C SER A 121 -11.36 2.02 11.49
N VAL A 122 -11.52 3.13 10.77
CA VAL A 122 -10.62 4.28 10.88
C VAL A 122 -10.64 4.85 12.29
N GLU A 123 -11.81 4.90 12.93
CA GLU A 123 -11.99 5.42 14.30
C GLU A 123 -11.31 4.53 15.34
N GLU A 124 -11.44 3.21 15.21
CA GLU A 124 -10.79 2.24 16.09
C GLU A 124 -9.26 2.33 16.00
N LEU A 125 -8.72 2.39 14.78
CA LEU A 125 -7.28 2.50 14.54
C LEU A 125 -6.74 3.86 15.02
N LYS A 126 -7.49 4.94 14.77
CA LYS A 126 -7.14 6.28 15.28
C LYS A 126 -7.10 6.32 16.81
N ALA A 127 -8.06 5.68 17.48
CA ALA A 127 -8.08 5.59 18.94
C ALA A 127 -6.88 4.79 19.50
N ALA A 128 -6.31 3.88 18.71
CA ALA A 128 -5.10 3.13 19.01
C ALA A 128 -3.78 3.82 18.57
N GLY A 129 -3.84 5.09 18.15
CA GLY A 129 -2.67 5.89 17.76
C GLY A 129 -2.10 5.59 16.36
N VAL A 130 -2.77 4.76 15.55
CA VAL A 130 -2.32 4.41 14.20
C VAL A 130 -2.31 5.65 13.31
N GLY A 131 -1.20 5.87 12.60
CA GLY A 131 -1.00 7.05 11.75
C GLY A 131 -1.30 6.78 10.26
N LEU A 132 -1.22 5.52 9.82
CA LEU A 132 -1.42 5.12 8.44
C LEU A 132 -2.29 3.86 8.36
N ILE A 133 -3.22 3.81 7.41
CA ILE A 133 -4.07 2.63 7.19
C ILE A 133 -3.90 2.19 5.73
N LEU A 134 -3.57 0.91 5.53
CA LEU A 134 -3.39 0.32 4.21
C LEU A 134 -4.52 -0.66 3.91
N TYR A 135 -5.18 -0.46 2.78
CA TYR A 135 -6.14 -1.37 2.16
C TYR A 135 -5.52 -1.93 0.88
N PRO A 136 -4.62 -2.93 0.98
CA PRO A 136 -3.65 -3.19 -0.08
C PRO A 136 -4.28 -3.77 -1.36
N LEU A 137 -5.39 -4.51 -1.24
CA LEU A 137 -5.94 -5.31 -2.34
C LEU A 137 -7.47 -5.23 -2.45
N SER A 138 -8.16 -4.45 -1.62
CA SER A 138 -9.64 -4.44 -1.50
C SER A 138 -10.32 -4.17 -2.86
N ALA A 139 -9.95 -3.07 -3.53
CA ALA A 139 -10.48 -2.71 -4.84
C ALA A 139 -10.13 -3.75 -5.91
N PHE A 140 -8.92 -4.30 -5.87
CA PHE A 140 -8.47 -5.32 -6.82
C PHE A 140 -9.27 -6.62 -6.68
N ARG A 141 -9.57 -7.05 -5.45
CA ARG A 141 -10.42 -8.23 -5.20
C ARG A 141 -11.83 -8.02 -5.73
N ALA A 142 -12.42 -6.84 -5.49
CA ALA A 142 -13.75 -6.50 -6.01
C ALA A 142 -13.76 -6.49 -7.56
N ALA A 143 -12.75 -5.85 -8.17
CA ALA A 143 -12.61 -5.79 -9.62
C ALA A 143 -12.51 -7.20 -10.25
N ASN A 144 -11.72 -8.10 -9.65
CA ASN A 144 -11.59 -9.47 -10.15
C ASN A 144 -12.92 -10.25 -10.08
N LYS A 145 -13.70 -10.05 -9.01
CA LYS A 145 -15.02 -10.70 -8.87
C LYS A 145 -16.02 -10.16 -9.89
N ALA A 146 -16.03 -8.85 -10.14
CA ALA A 146 -16.87 -8.24 -11.16
C ALA A 146 -16.47 -8.68 -12.58
N ALA A 147 -15.18 -8.77 -12.87
CA ALA A 147 -14.68 -9.27 -14.15
C ALA A 147 -15.10 -10.73 -14.39
N LEU A 148 -14.97 -11.59 -13.37
CA LEU A 148 -15.43 -12.98 -13.45
C LEU A 148 -16.92 -13.08 -13.76
N ASN A 149 -17.76 -12.29 -13.08
CA ASN A 149 -19.20 -12.23 -13.34
C ASN A 149 -19.52 -11.95 -14.81
N VAL A 150 -18.81 -11.01 -15.44
CA VAL A 150 -18.99 -10.69 -16.86
C VAL A 150 -18.56 -11.85 -17.76
N TYR A 151 -17.40 -12.48 -17.48
CA TYR A 151 -16.93 -13.61 -18.27
C TYR A 151 -17.88 -14.82 -18.21
N GLU A 152 -18.45 -15.11 -17.04
CA GLU A 152 -19.41 -16.19 -16.85
C GLU A 152 -20.68 -15.96 -17.67
N HIS A 153 -21.27 -14.77 -17.60
CA HIS A 153 -22.49 -14.45 -18.36
C HIS A 153 -22.26 -14.42 -19.87
N ILE A 154 -21.15 -13.86 -20.35
CA ILE A 154 -20.81 -13.92 -21.78
C ILE A 154 -20.71 -15.38 -22.24
N ARG A 155 -20.10 -16.25 -21.42
CA ARG A 155 -19.90 -17.66 -21.78
C ARG A 155 -21.20 -18.46 -21.75
N GLN A 156 -22.08 -18.21 -20.79
CA GLN A 156 -23.32 -18.97 -20.57
C GLN A 156 -24.47 -18.46 -21.44
N ASP A 157 -24.66 -17.14 -21.51
CA ASP A 157 -25.80 -16.51 -22.19
C ASP A 157 -25.49 -16.19 -23.66
N GLY A 158 -24.21 -16.23 -24.05
CA GLY A 158 -23.75 -15.75 -25.36
C GLY A 158 -23.80 -14.22 -25.52
N THR A 159 -24.05 -13.48 -24.43
CA THR A 159 -24.16 -12.01 -24.44
C THR A 159 -23.98 -11.42 -23.02
N GLN A 160 -23.52 -10.17 -22.93
CA GLN A 160 -23.36 -9.44 -21.67
C GLN A 160 -24.62 -8.67 -21.20
N LYS A 161 -25.76 -8.78 -21.91
CA LYS A 161 -26.97 -7.95 -21.69
C LYS A 161 -27.42 -7.92 -20.22
N ASN A 162 -27.32 -9.03 -19.51
CA ASN A 162 -27.81 -9.20 -18.15
C ASN A 162 -26.87 -8.62 -17.06
N VAL A 163 -25.72 -8.07 -17.44
CA VAL A 163 -24.71 -7.57 -16.50
C VAL A 163 -24.23 -6.15 -16.83
N VAL A 164 -24.89 -5.47 -17.78
CA VAL A 164 -24.52 -4.09 -18.18
C VAL A 164 -24.67 -3.10 -17.02
N ASP A 165 -25.67 -3.29 -16.18
CA ASP A 165 -25.95 -2.47 -14.99
C ASP A 165 -24.86 -2.58 -13.90
N THR A 166 -23.98 -3.58 -13.99
CA THR A 166 -22.82 -3.73 -13.08
C THR A 166 -21.55 -3.04 -13.58
N MET A 167 -21.57 -2.45 -14.79
CA MET A 167 -20.39 -1.88 -15.42
C MET A 167 -20.26 -0.38 -15.15
N GLN A 168 -19.01 0.10 -15.12
CA GLN A 168 -18.74 1.53 -15.28
C GLN A 168 -19.24 1.98 -16.66
N THR A 169 -20.02 3.05 -16.69
CA THR A 169 -20.51 3.65 -17.94
C THR A 169 -19.38 4.33 -18.70
N ARG A 170 -19.61 4.60 -20.00
CA ARG A 170 -18.65 5.33 -20.83
C ARG A 170 -18.36 6.73 -20.29
N GLU A 171 -19.39 7.42 -19.81
CA GLU A 171 -19.27 8.78 -19.28
C GLU A 171 -18.46 8.80 -17.98
N GLU A 172 -18.70 7.84 -17.07
CA GLU A 172 -17.89 7.69 -15.86
C GLU A 172 -16.42 7.40 -16.18
N LEU A 173 -16.14 6.58 -17.20
CA LEU A 173 -14.78 6.34 -17.66
C LEU A 173 -14.13 7.63 -18.18
N TYR A 174 -14.83 8.40 -19.03
CA TYR A 174 -14.32 9.66 -19.57
C TYR A 174 -13.99 10.66 -18.49
N LYS A 175 -14.89 10.82 -17.51
CA LYS A 175 -14.65 11.64 -16.33
C LYS A 175 -13.42 11.16 -15.55
N SER A 176 -13.26 9.84 -15.38
CA SER A 176 -12.16 9.26 -14.59
C SER A 176 -10.78 9.50 -15.20
N ILE A 177 -10.70 9.55 -16.53
CA ILE A 177 -9.42 9.74 -17.25
C ILE A 177 -9.20 11.17 -17.75
N GLY A 178 -10.09 12.11 -17.39
CA GLY A 178 -10.02 13.50 -17.85
C GLY A 178 -10.13 13.62 -19.38
N TYR A 179 -10.94 12.78 -20.03
CA TYR A 179 -10.98 12.66 -21.48
C TYR A 179 -11.26 14.00 -22.18
N HIS A 180 -12.28 14.74 -21.70
CA HIS A 180 -12.68 16.02 -22.30
C HIS A 180 -11.64 17.13 -22.10
N ASP A 181 -10.81 17.07 -21.06
CA ASP A 181 -9.75 18.06 -20.85
C ASP A 181 -8.70 17.96 -21.97
N TYR A 182 -8.37 16.73 -22.39
CA TYR A 182 -7.48 16.48 -23.52
C TYR A 182 -8.10 16.93 -24.84
N GLU A 183 -9.38 16.60 -25.08
CA GLU A 183 -10.12 17.01 -26.27
C GLU A 183 -10.15 18.54 -26.43
N GLN A 184 -10.50 19.26 -25.35
CA GLN A 184 -10.50 20.72 -25.35
C GLN A 184 -9.11 21.31 -25.60
N LYS A 185 -8.06 20.69 -25.05
CA LYS A 185 -6.68 21.14 -25.27
C LYS A 185 -6.28 21.03 -26.74
N ILE A 186 -6.64 19.94 -27.41
CA ILE A 186 -6.42 19.74 -28.85
C ILE A 186 -7.16 20.83 -29.64
N ASP A 187 -8.46 21.01 -29.38
CA ASP A 187 -9.26 22.02 -30.07
C ASP A 187 -8.68 23.43 -29.95
N ASN A 188 -8.23 23.80 -28.75
CA ASN A 188 -7.64 25.11 -28.51
C ASN A 188 -6.29 25.31 -29.20
N LEU A 189 -5.49 24.26 -29.33
CA LEU A 189 -4.21 24.30 -30.05
C LEU A 189 -4.41 24.45 -31.56
N PHE A 190 -5.39 23.76 -32.15
CA PHE A 190 -5.58 23.74 -33.60
C PHE A 190 -6.58 24.78 -34.14
N LYS A 191 -7.48 25.34 -33.32
CA LYS A 191 -8.30 26.51 -33.72
C LYS A 191 -7.42 27.74 -33.98
N LYS A 192 -6.39 27.99 -33.14
CA LYS A 192 -5.46 29.12 -33.32
C LYS A 192 -4.64 29.08 -34.61
N ASN A 193 -4.48 27.91 -35.24
CA ASN A 193 -3.74 27.77 -36.49
C ASN A 193 -4.60 27.98 -37.74
N LYS A 194 -5.93 28.14 -37.61
CA LYS A 194 -6.83 28.40 -38.74
C LYS A 194 -7.08 29.89 -39.00
N ASP A 195 -6.71 30.77 -38.06
CA ASP A 195 -6.92 32.22 -38.19
C ASP A 195 -5.69 32.95 -38.81
N VAL A 196 -4.75 32.20 -39.41
CA VAL A 196 -3.55 32.72 -40.09
C VAL A 196 -3.52 32.18 -41.53
N GLU A 197 -4.52 32.52 -42.34
CA GLU A 197 -4.50 32.44 -43.81
C GLU A 197 -5.19 33.68 -44.42
#